data_AF-U2JF52-F1
#
_entry.id   AF-U2JF52-F1
#
_cell.length_a   1.000
_cell.length_b   1.000
_cell.length_c   1.000
_cell.angle_alpha   90.00
_cell.angle_beta   90.00
_cell.angle_gamma   90.00
#
_symmetry.space_group_name_H-M   'P 1'
#
loop_
_entity.id
_entity.type
_entity.pdbx_description
1 polymer ?
#
loop_
_entity_poly.entity_id
_entity_poly.type
_entity_poly.pdbx_seq_one_letter_code
_entity_poly.pdbx_strand_id
1 'polypeptide(L)'
;MVNFVKQEVELETDFDCWLYVLKNMSKMDKLPLYMRKPIFEKLFDIAEYSNMNKEDRQMYDVSLKRKWDAYSIEQTRIILEERAVERGLQQGMQQGLEKGREEMKLETAKTMLDKGFDPKMIAELLHLSESEIEKLR
;
A
#
# COMPACT_ATOMS: atom_id res chain seq x y z
N MET A 1 4.25 28.64 41.43
CA MET A 1 3.40 27.51 41.86
C MET A 1 3.27 27.34 43.38
N VAL A 2 3.88 28.19 44.21
CA VAL A 2 3.94 28.00 45.68
C VAL A 2 2.59 28.20 46.40
N ASN A 3 1.61 28.87 45.79
CA ASN A 3 0.35 29.25 46.45
C ASN A 3 -0.91 28.48 45.98
N PHE A 4 -0.78 27.47 45.13
CA PHE A 4 -1.95 26.66 44.72
C PHE A 4 -2.19 25.56 45.76
N VAL A 5 -3.26 25.66 46.56
CA VAL A 5 -3.54 24.75 47.70
C VAL A 5 -4.85 23.97 47.53
N LYS A 6 -5.57 24.20 46.43
CA LYS A 6 -6.89 23.61 46.19
C LYS A 6 -6.83 22.08 46.08
N GLN A 7 -7.80 21.40 46.68
CA GLN A 7 -8.00 19.95 46.60
C GLN A 7 -8.91 19.56 45.43
N GLU A 8 -9.01 18.25 45.11
CA GLU A 8 -9.79 17.76 43.95
C GLU A 8 -11.25 18.21 43.95
N VAL A 9 -11.84 18.33 45.14
CA VAL A 9 -13.22 18.78 45.34
C VAL A 9 -13.41 20.30 45.19
N GLU A 10 -12.31 21.05 45.12
CA GLU A 10 -12.28 22.53 45.02
C GLU A 10 -11.87 23.00 43.60
N LEU A 11 -11.78 22.07 42.64
CA LEU A 11 -11.44 22.36 41.25
C LEU A 11 -12.67 22.85 40.48
N GLU A 12 -12.87 24.17 40.46
CA GLU A 12 -14.02 24.80 39.80
C GLU A 12 -13.77 25.13 38.33
N THR A 13 -12.52 25.37 37.94
CA THR A 13 -12.15 25.85 36.60
C THR A 13 -11.14 24.94 35.90
N ASP A 14 -11.13 24.98 34.56
CA ASP A 14 -10.12 24.27 33.77
C ASP A 14 -8.70 24.70 34.12
N PHE A 15 -8.50 25.97 34.48
CA PHE A 15 -7.21 26.49 34.93
C PHE A 15 -6.78 25.89 36.29
N ASP A 16 -7.70 25.73 37.24
CA ASP A 16 -7.43 25.02 38.50
C ASP A 16 -7.04 23.56 38.24
N CYS A 17 -7.73 22.90 37.31
CA CYS A 17 -7.39 21.56 36.85
C CYS A 17 -5.96 21.49 36.28
N TRP A 18 -5.58 22.43 35.41
CA TRP A 18 -4.21 22.52 34.86
C TRP A 18 -3.15 22.70 35.95
N LEU A 19 -3.37 23.60 36.92
CA LEU A 19 -2.44 23.84 38.01
C LEU A 19 -2.33 22.65 38.96
N TYR A 20 -3.45 21.98 39.24
CA TYR A 20 -3.48 20.78 40.07
C TYR A 20 -2.70 19.63 39.43
N VAL A 21 -2.85 19.41 38.13
CA VAL A 21 -2.08 18.42 37.36
C VAL A 21 -0.60 18.73 37.43
N LEU A 22 -0.19 19.93 37.05
CA LEU A 22 1.23 20.29 37.00
C LEU A 22 1.89 20.19 38.36
N LYS A 23 1.16 20.48 39.45
CA LYS A 23 1.66 20.36 40.83
C LYS A 23 1.81 18.90 41.28
N ASN A 24 0.90 18.02 40.88
CA ASN A 24 0.83 16.64 41.38
C ASN A 24 1.26 15.58 40.35
N MET A 25 1.76 16.00 39.19
CA MET A 25 2.10 15.15 38.04
C MET A 25 3.05 14.00 38.39
N SER A 26 4.01 14.23 39.28
CA SER A 26 4.99 13.21 39.70
C SER A 26 4.42 12.12 40.62
N LYS A 27 3.19 12.30 41.12
CA LYS A 27 2.51 11.39 42.07
C LYS A 27 1.24 10.76 41.49
N MET A 28 0.90 11.08 40.25
CA MET A 28 -0.34 10.61 39.61
C MET A 28 -0.04 9.40 38.73
N ASP A 29 -0.61 8.23 39.09
CA ASP A 29 -0.51 7.01 38.28
C ASP A 29 -1.55 6.93 37.16
N LYS A 30 -2.64 7.72 37.26
CA LYS A 30 -3.74 7.73 36.29
C LYS A 30 -4.47 9.07 36.27
N LEU A 31 -5.04 9.40 35.12
CA LEU A 31 -5.85 10.61 34.95
C LEU A 31 -7.18 10.49 35.73
N PRO A 32 -7.51 11.42 36.63
CA PRO A 32 -8.80 11.43 37.32
C PRO A 32 -9.99 11.62 36.37
N LEU A 33 -11.15 11.07 36.73
CA LEU A 33 -12.35 11.03 35.87
C LEU A 33 -12.85 12.40 35.42
N TYR A 34 -12.76 13.40 36.30
CA TYR A 34 -13.18 14.79 36.04
C TYR A 34 -12.29 15.52 35.03
N MET A 35 -11.20 14.89 34.60
CA MET A 35 -10.17 15.46 33.75
C MET A 35 -10.05 14.76 32.38
N ARG A 36 -10.94 13.80 32.08
CA ARG A 36 -11.04 13.16 30.76
C ARG A 36 -11.64 14.11 29.71
N LYS A 37 -10.92 15.20 29.42
CA LYS A 37 -11.16 16.03 28.24
C LYS A 37 -10.08 15.71 27.20
N PRO A 38 -10.38 15.78 25.89
CA PRO A 38 -9.42 15.45 24.83
C PRO A 38 -8.09 16.21 24.89
N ILE A 39 -8.07 17.40 25.49
CA ILE A 39 -6.85 18.22 25.65
C ILE A 39 -5.92 17.67 26.75
N PHE A 40 -6.47 17.07 27.81
CA PHE A 40 -5.70 16.49 28.91
C PHE A 40 -5.20 15.09 28.58
N GLU A 41 -5.93 14.33 27.76
CA GLU A 41 -5.46 13.04 27.22
C GLU A 41 -4.21 13.25 26.36
N LYS A 42 -4.25 14.19 25.41
CA LYS A 42 -3.06 14.54 24.60
C LYS A 42 -1.88 15.00 25.44
N LEU A 43 -2.13 15.78 26.50
CA LEU A 43 -1.08 16.19 27.43
C LEU A 43 -0.47 14.97 28.14
N PHE A 44 -1.31 14.06 28.62
CA PHE A 44 -0.86 12.86 29.32
C PHE A 44 -0.06 11.95 28.39
N ASP A 45 -0.50 11.75 27.15
CA ASP A 45 0.25 10.99 26.12
C ASP A 45 1.65 11.61 25.88
N ILE A 46 1.72 12.95 25.79
CA ILE A 46 2.98 13.68 25.60
C ILE A 46 3.86 13.62 26.86
N ALA A 47 3.26 13.72 28.05
CA ALA A 47 3.95 13.69 29.33
C ALA A 47 4.47 12.28 29.66
N GLU A 48 3.71 11.24 29.39
CA GLU A 48 4.12 9.83 29.48
C GLU A 48 5.31 9.58 28.55
N TYR A 49 5.25 10.06 27.31
CA TYR A 49 6.38 10.04 26.37
C TYR A 49 7.62 10.82 26.87
N SER A 50 7.43 11.93 27.57
CA SER A 50 8.54 12.77 28.09
C SER A 50 9.15 12.22 29.39
N ASN A 51 8.35 11.50 30.19
CA ASN A 51 8.75 10.91 31.46
C ASN A 51 9.33 9.48 31.31
N MET A 52 9.25 8.91 30.10
CA MET A 52 9.95 7.68 29.76
C MET A 52 11.46 7.82 29.99
N ASN A 53 12.02 6.86 30.71
CA ASN A 53 13.46 6.68 30.81
C ASN A 53 14.03 6.38 29.40
N LYS A 54 15.36 6.44 29.26
CA LYS A 54 16.02 6.30 27.95
C LYS A 54 15.68 4.96 27.29
N GLU A 55 15.52 3.92 28.11
CA GLU A 55 15.20 2.56 27.73
C GLU A 55 13.78 2.45 27.15
N ASP A 56 12.78 3.06 27.77
CA ASP A 56 11.39 3.04 27.32
C ASP A 56 11.22 3.79 25.99
N ARG A 57 11.93 4.93 25.82
CA ARG A 57 11.98 5.64 24.52
C ARG A 57 12.59 4.78 23.42
N GLN A 58 13.70 4.10 23.71
CA GLN A 58 14.33 3.19 22.75
C GLN A 58 13.40 2.03 22.38
N MET A 59 12.68 1.47 23.35
CA MET A 59 11.69 0.43 23.09
C MET A 59 10.53 0.92 22.23
N TYR A 60 10.05 2.13 22.47
CA TYR A 60 9.04 2.77 21.64
C TYR A 60 9.54 2.98 20.20
N ASP A 61 10.72 3.55 20.01
CA ASP A 61 11.34 3.77 18.70
C ASP A 61 11.55 2.46 17.93
N VAL A 62 12.00 1.40 18.62
CA VAL A 62 12.13 0.06 18.04
C VAL A 62 10.77 -0.48 17.62
N SER A 63 9.73 -0.30 18.45
CA SER A 63 8.38 -0.74 18.12
C SER A 63 7.83 0.00 16.89
N LEU A 64 8.09 1.30 16.80
CA LEU A 64 7.67 2.14 15.69
C LEU A 64 8.42 1.74 14.41
N LYS A 65 9.73 1.55 14.49
CA LYS A 65 10.54 1.03 13.38
C LYS A 65 10.01 -0.30 12.87
N ARG A 66 9.72 -1.25 13.76
CA ARG A 66 9.14 -2.56 13.37
C ARG A 66 7.81 -2.42 12.64
N LYS A 67 6.94 -1.51 13.09
CA LYS A 67 5.67 -1.22 12.41
C LYS A 67 5.91 -0.65 11.00
N TRP A 68 6.82 0.30 10.86
CA TRP A 68 7.15 0.89 9.55
C TRP A 68 7.85 -0.10 8.61
N ASP A 69 8.76 -0.93 9.12
CA ASP A 69 9.40 -2.00 8.35
C ASP A 69 8.34 -2.98 7.82
N ALA A 70 7.42 -3.43 8.68
CA ALA A 70 6.33 -4.32 8.29
C ALA A 70 5.40 -3.69 7.24
N TYR A 71 5.03 -2.42 7.44
CA TYR A 71 4.23 -1.67 6.48
C TYR A 71 4.95 -1.54 5.13
N SER A 72 6.25 -1.21 5.15
CA SER A 72 7.06 -1.06 3.93
C SER A 72 7.16 -2.37 3.13
N ILE A 73 7.35 -3.49 3.82
CA ILE A 73 7.37 -4.82 3.20
C ILE A 73 6.03 -5.12 2.54
N GLU A 74 4.93 -4.87 3.25
CA GLU A 74 3.59 -5.15 2.73
C GLU A 74 3.24 -4.25 1.52
N GLN A 75 3.56 -2.96 1.59
CA GLN A 75 3.38 -2.05 0.45
C GLN A 75 4.22 -2.47 -0.76
N THR A 76 5.47 -2.89 -0.52
CA THR A 76 6.34 -3.39 -1.58
C THR A 76 5.75 -4.65 -2.23
N ARG A 77 5.20 -5.57 -1.43
CA ARG A 77 4.52 -6.78 -1.93
C ARG A 77 3.34 -6.42 -2.84
N ILE A 78 2.47 -5.51 -2.38
CA ILE A 78 1.30 -5.06 -3.16
C ILE A 78 1.74 -4.46 -4.51
N ILE A 79 2.71 -3.54 -4.50
CA ILE A 79 3.21 -2.90 -5.73
C ILE A 79 3.82 -3.93 -6.68
N LEU A 80 4.55 -4.92 -6.15
CA LEU A 80 5.14 -5.98 -6.97
C LEU A 80 4.08 -6.89 -7.59
N GLU A 81 3.04 -7.24 -6.84
CA GLU A 81 1.91 -8.03 -7.34
C GLU A 81 1.15 -7.29 -8.44
N GLU A 82 0.82 -6.01 -8.25
CA GLU A 82 0.17 -5.19 -9.27
C GLU A 82 1.01 -5.12 -10.56
N ARG A 83 2.31 -4.85 -10.43
CA ARG A 83 3.24 -4.83 -11.58
C ARG A 83 3.43 -6.19 -12.24
N ALA A 84 3.29 -7.29 -11.50
CA ALA A 84 3.37 -8.62 -12.06
C ALA A 84 2.12 -8.95 -12.87
N VAL A 85 0.93 -8.60 -12.35
CA VAL A 85 -0.34 -8.75 -13.05
C VAL A 85 -0.36 -7.90 -14.32
N GLU A 86 0.03 -6.62 -14.23
CA GLU A 86 0.08 -5.73 -15.39
C GLU A 86 1.01 -6.26 -16.49
N ARG A 87 2.23 -6.68 -16.13
CA ARG A 87 3.17 -7.27 -17.08
C ARG A 87 2.64 -8.57 -17.69
N GLY A 88 2.04 -9.44 -16.87
CA GLY A 88 1.43 -10.69 -17.34
C GLY A 88 0.30 -10.43 -18.33
N LEU A 89 -0.55 -9.44 -18.07
CA LEU A 89 -1.63 -9.05 -18.97
C LEU A 89 -1.11 -8.47 -20.28
N GLN A 90 -0.12 -7.57 -20.22
CA GLN A 90 0.49 -6.99 -21.42
C GLN A 90 1.16 -8.04 -22.29
N GLN A 91 1.97 -8.92 -21.69
CA GLN A 91 2.62 -10.02 -22.41
C GLN A 91 1.60 -10.99 -22.99
N GLY A 92 0.57 -11.36 -22.22
CA GLY A 92 -0.50 -12.24 -22.69
C GLY A 92 -1.29 -11.64 -23.86
N MET A 93 -1.61 -10.36 -23.79
CA MET A 93 -2.30 -9.65 -24.86
C MET A 93 -1.44 -9.56 -26.13
N GLN A 94 -0.15 -9.24 -25.98
CA GLN A 94 0.77 -9.16 -27.12
C GLN A 94 0.95 -10.52 -27.79
N GLN A 95 1.19 -11.57 -27.01
CA GLN A 95 1.30 -12.94 -27.52
C GLN A 95 -0.02 -13.41 -28.16
N GLY A 96 -1.17 -13.07 -27.56
CA GLY A 96 -2.48 -13.41 -28.11
C GLY A 96 -2.76 -12.71 -29.45
N LEU A 97 -2.43 -11.42 -29.55
CA LEU A 97 -2.56 -10.66 -30.80
C LEU A 97 -1.64 -11.19 -31.91
N GLU A 98 -0.40 -11.55 -31.57
CA GLU A 98 0.55 -12.09 -32.54
C GLU A 98 0.11 -13.47 -33.03
N LYS A 99 -0.25 -14.39 -32.12
CA LYS A 99 -0.81 -15.69 -32.49
C LYS A 99 -2.08 -15.57 -33.32
N GLY A 100 -3.02 -14.71 -32.91
CA GLY A 100 -4.26 -14.50 -33.66
C GLY A 100 -4.02 -13.92 -35.06
N ARG A 101 -3.02 -13.06 -35.24
CA ARG A 101 -2.63 -12.56 -36.58
C ARG A 101 -2.04 -13.68 -37.43
N GLU A 102 -1.15 -14.50 -36.89
CA GLU A 102 -0.56 -15.62 -37.63
C GLU A 102 -1.62 -16.69 -37.98
N GLU A 103 -2.48 -17.06 -37.04
CA GLU A 103 -3.59 -17.99 -37.29
C GLU A 103 -4.54 -17.45 -38.36
N MET A 104 -4.92 -16.17 -38.29
CA MET A 104 -5.77 -15.52 -39.30
C MET A 104 -5.10 -15.50 -40.69
N LYS A 105 -3.78 -15.25 -40.77
CA LYS A 105 -3.04 -15.32 -42.04
C LYS A 105 -3.12 -16.73 -42.64
N LEU A 106 -2.89 -17.76 -41.84
CA LEU A 106 -2.93 -19.15 -42.29
C LEU A 106 -4.35 -19.58 -42.72
N GLU A 107 -5.38 -19.22 -41.96
CA GLU A 107 -6.78 -19.48 -42.33
C GLU A 107 -7.18 -18.75 -43.62
N THR A 108 -6.74 -17.50 -43.78
CA THR A 108 -6.98 -16.72 -44.99
C THR A 108 -6.28 -17.36 -46.20
N ALA A 109 -5.02 -17.77 -46.04
CA ALA A 109 -4.26 -18.46 -47.08
C ALA A 109 -4.97 -19.75 -47.53
N LYS A 110 -5.43 -20.56 -46.57
CA LYS A 110 -6.19 -21.78 -46.85
C LYS A 110 -7.49 -21.49 -47.62
N THR A 111 -8.24 -20.48 -47.19
CA THR A 111 -9.48 -20.07 -47.87
C THR A 111 -9.22 -19.56 -49.29
N MET A 112 -8.09 -18.89 -49.53
CA MET A 112 -7.69 -18.44 -50.87
C MET A 112 -7.28 -19.63 -51.76
N LEU A 113 -6.55 -20.61 -51.24
CA LEU A 113 -6.22 -21.84 -51.96
C LEU A 113 -7.48 -22.62 -52.36
N ASP A 114 -8.43 -22.77 -51.44
CA ASP A 114 -9.72 -23.46 -51.68
C ASP A 114 -10.55 -22.78 -52.78
N LYS A 115 -10.38 -21.46 -52.93
CA LYS A 115 -11.03 -20.66 -54.00
C LYS A 115 -10.25 -20.66 -55.32
N GLY A 116 -9.12 -21.35 -55.40
CA GLY A 116 -8.33 -21.51 -56.62
C GLY A 116 -7.40 -20.33 -56.94
N PHE A 117 -7.04 -19.51 -55.94
CA PHE A 117 -6.02 -18.47 -56.13
C PHE A 117 -4.63 -19.09 -56.30
N ASP A 118 -3.76 -18.42 -57.07
CA ASP A 118 -2.40 -18.89 -57.34
C ASP A 118 -1.53 -18.88 -56.06
N PRO A 119 -0.90 -20.00 -55.68
CA PRO A 119 -0.06 -20.10 -54.48
C PRO A 119 1.03 -19.02 -54.36
N LYS A 120 1.65 -18.62 -55.49
CA LYS A 120 2.68 -17.57 -55.48
C LYS A 120 2.11 -16.21 -55.13
N MET A 121 0.94 -15.87 -55.66
CA MET A 121 0.26 -14.62 -55.34
C MET A 121 -0.21 -14.57 -53.86
N ILE A 122 -0.61 -15.71 -53.29
CA ILE A 122 -0.96 -15.80 -51.86
C ILE A 122 0.29 -15.58 -50.98
N ALA A 123 1.44 -16.14 -51.39
CA ALA A 123 2.73 -15.96 -50.68
C ALA A 123 3.11 -14.49 -50.57
N GLU A 124 3.01 -13.76 -51.69
CA GLU A 124 3.30 -12.33 -51.76
C GLU A 124 2.32 -11.49 -50.93
N LEU A 125 1.01 -11.77 -51.04
CA LEU A 125 -0.04 -10.97 -50.37
C LEU A 125 -0.08 -11.14 -48.85
N LEU A 126 0.19 -12.35 -48.36
CA LEU A 126 0.14 -12.65 -46.91
C LEU A 126 1.52 -12.65 -46.26
N HIS A 127 2.57 -12.36 -47.04
CA HIS A 127 3.98 -12.43 -46.62
C HIS A 127 4.33 -13.78 -46.01
N LEU A 128 3.81 -14.86 -46.62
CA LEU A 128 4.11 -16.23 -46.25
C LEU A 128 5.22 -16.77 -47.15
N SER A 129 6.03 -17.68 -46.62
CA SER A 129 6.97 -18.44 -47.43
C SER A 129 6.25 -19.47 -48.30
N GLU A 130 6.81 -19.80 -49.47
CA GLU A 130 6.27 -20.86 -50.33
C GLU A 130 6.16 -22.20 -49.58
N SER A 131 7.07 -22.48 -48.65
CA SER A 131 7.04 -23.65 -47.76
C SER A 131 5.83 -23.68 -46.83
N GLU A 132 5.39 -22.54 -46.30
CA GLU A 132 4.20 -22.46 -45.45
C GLU A 132 2.92 -22.70 -46.25
N ILE A 133 2.87 -22.22 -47.49
CA ILE A 133 1.73 -22.45 -48.39
C ILE A 133 1.68 -23.90 -48.87
N GLU A 134 2.82 -24.52 -49.19
CA GLU A 134 2.89 -25.94 -49.57
C GLU A 134 2.40 -26.85 -48.43
N LYS A 135 2.62 -26.49 -47.16
CA LYS A 135 2.11 -27.22 -45.99
C LYS A 135 0.60 -27.08 -45.77
N LEU A 136 -0.03 -26.06 -46.36
CA LEU A 136 -1.47 -25.82 -46.26
C LEU A 136 -2.29 -26.52 -47.35
N ARG A 137 -1.61 -27.10 -48.35
CA ARG A 137 -2.20 -27.83 -49.48
C ARG A 137 -2.46 -29.29 -49.14
#